data_AF-A0A843I001-F1
#
_entry.id   AF-A0A843I001-F1
#
_cell.length_a   1.000
_cell.length_b   1.000
_cell.length_c   1.000
_cell.angle_alpha   90.00
_cell.angle_beta   90.00
_cell.angle_gamma   90.00
#
_symmetry.space_group_name_H-M   'P 1'
#
loop_
_entity.id
_entity.type
_entity.pdbx_description
1 polymer ?
#
loop_
_entity_poly.entity_id
_entity_poly.type
_entity_poly.pdbx_seq_one_letter_code
_entity_poly.pdbx_strand_id
1 'polypeptide(L)'
;MESFSLSNEVLNKALELLKKYPLCDSCLGRCFAKLGSGLSNEERGKAIKITLLLQLDYIIKEHKINDLNELKELLFNIGEEAKGTFSLYFNEEFQRRDCYLCGGQLEEWKNDFYSKSLDLIKLQGIKSFILGVKLSETLKAIEHNFIEENGLMYYESVKNEVKREVGKKLATAGFPPNMENPDVEILYDIGSR
;
A
#
# COMPACT_ATOMS: atom_id res chain seq x y z
N MET A 1 22.10 -9.01 -21.07
CA MET A 1 21.10 -8.04 -20.55
C MET A 1 21.69 -7.45 -19.29
N GLU A 2 22.31 -6.28 -19.36
CA GLU A 2 22.72 -5.56 -18.16
C GLU A 2 21.46 -4.97 -17.52
N SER A 3 21.05 -5.53 -16.38
CA SER A 3 20.01 -4.96 -15.54
C SER A 3 20.50 -3.62 -15.02
N PHE A 4 19.77 -2.53 -15.29
CA PHE A 4 20.04 -1.25 -14.66
C PHE A 4 19.87 -1.41 -13.14
N SER A 5 20.98 -1.38 -12.39
CA SER A 5 20.99 -1.45 -10.92
C SER A 5 20.96 -0.03 -10.39
N LEU A 6 19.90 0.34 -9.66
CA LEU A 6 19.91 1.57 -8.89
C LEU A 6 20.89 1.37 -7.73
N SER A 7 21.69 2.35 -7.36
CA SER A 7 22.60 2.25 -6.21
C SER A 7 21.88 2.23 -4.85
N ASN A 8 20.55 2.09 -4.85
CA ASN A 8 19.68 2.20 -3.69
C ASN A 8 18.86 0.91 -3.53
N GLU A 9 19.11 0.18 -2.44
CA GLU A 9 18.47 -1.09 -2.11
C GLU A 9 16.94 -1.01 -2.05
N VAL A 10 16.38 0.09 -1.54
CA VAL A 10 14.92 0.30 -1.46
C VAL A 10 14.32 0.40 -2.86
N LEU A 11 14.93 1.20 -3.74
CA LEU A 11 14.41 1.38 -5.10
C LEU A 11 14.60 0.13 -5.95
N ASN A 12 15.72 -0.57 -5.82
CA ASN A 12 15.92 -1.88 -6.47
C ASN A 12 14.84 -2.86 -6.02
N LYS A 13 14.61 -2.96 -4.71
CA LYS A 13 13.59 -3.88 -4.20
C LYS A 13 12.20 -3.51 -4.66
N ALA A 14 11.85 -2.22 -4.65
CA ALA A 14 10.58 -1.74 -5.17
C ALA A 14 10.41 -2.06 -6.67
N LEU A 15 11.47 -1.86 -7.47
CA LEU A 15 11.47 -2.19 -8.89
C LEU A 15 11.28 -3.70 -9.13
N GLU A 16 11.95 -4.56 -8.36
CA GLU A 16 11.76 -6.01 -8.41
C GLU A 16 10.31 -6.41 -8.13
N LEU A 17 9.69 -5.81 -7.10
CA LEU A 17 8.30 -6.06 -6.74
C LEU A 17 7.36 -5.62 -7.85
N LEU A 18 7.51 -4.39 -8.34
CA LEU A 18 6.63 -3.80 -9.36
C LEU A 18 6.80 -4.45 -10.75
N LYS A 19 7.94 -5.10 -11.02
CA LYS A 19 8.08 -5.96 -12.22
C LYS A 19 7.18 -7.19 -12.18
N LYS A 20 6.74 -7.63 -10.99
CA LYS A 20 5.95 -8.86 -10.80
C LYS A 20 4.50 -8.59 -10.40
N TYR A 21 4.27 -7.55 -9.60
CA TYR A 21 3.00 -7.35 -8.91
C TYR A 21 2.50 -5.91 -9.11
N PRO A 22 1.24 -5.71 -9.53
CA PRO A 22 0.59 -4.41 -9.41
C PRO A 22 0.41 -4.06 -7.93
N LEU A 23 0.93 -2.92 -7.49
CA LEU A 23 0.84 -2.50 -6.09
C LEU A 23 0.37 -1.05 -5.99
N CYS A 24 -0.69 -0.81 -5.22
CA CYS A 24 -1.07 0.56 -4.87
C CYS A 24 -0.04 1.20 -3.93
N ASP A 25 -0.10 2.52 -3.77
CA ASP A 25 0.87 3.29 -2.98
C ASP A 25 1.01 2.76 -1.55
N SER A 26 -0.10 2.54 -0.86
CA SER A 26 -0.07 1.98 0.50
C SER A 26 0.54 0.58 0.55
N CYS A 27 0.23 -0.28 -0.43
CA CYS A 27 0.74 -1.66 -0.46
C CYS A 27 2.24 -1.72 -0.76
N LEU A 28 2.74 -0.86 -1.65
CA LEU A 28 4.18 -0.74 -1.87
C LEU A 28 4.86 -0.12 -0.64
N GLY A 29 4.31 0.97 -0.10
CA GLY A 29 4.93 1.67 1.03
C GLY A 29 4.95 0.86 2.32
N ARG A 30 3.99 -0.04 2.55
CA ARG A 30 4.05 -0.93 3.73
C ARG A 30 5.16 -1.96 3.65
N CYS A 31 5.66 -2.30 2.46
CA CYS A 31 6.85 -3.15 2.29
C CYS A 31 8.09 -2.55 2.96
N PHE A 32 8.08 -1.24 3.17
CA PHE A 32 9.16 -0.46 3.75
C PHE A 32 8.70 0.32 5.00
N ALA A 33 7.62 -0.11 5.67
CA ALA A 33 6.97 0.63 6.75
C ALA A 33 7.89 0.99 7.92
N LYS A 34 8.90 0.16 8.18
CA LYS A 34 9.88 0.39 9.25
C LYS A 34 11.02 1.35 8.86
N LEU A 35 10.98 1.93 7.66
CA LEU A 35 11.95 2.90 7.16
C LEU A 35 11.28 4.27 6.98
N GLY A 36 11.97 5.36 7.35
CA GLY A 36 11.43 6.72 7.22
C GLY A 36 10.21 6.97 8.12
N SER A 37 10.49 7.19 9.41
CA SER A 37 9.48 7.45 10.45
C SER A 37 8.62 8.68 10.14
N GLY A 38 7.35 8.65 10.56
CA GLY A 38 6.42 9.77 10.41
C GLY A 38 5.65 9.80 9.09
N LEU A 39 6.03 8.98 8.11
CA LEU A 39 5.32 8.84 6.84
C LEU A 39 4.25 7.74 6.91
N SER A 40 3.08 8.02 6.33
CA SER A 40 2.10 6.99 5.98
C SER A 40 2.65 6.04 4.92
N ASN A 41 2.02 4.86 4.79
CA ASN A 41 2.41 3.92 3.74
C ASN A 41 2.07 4.46 2.35
N GLU A 42 0.98 5.21 2.20
CA GLU A 42 0.63 5.86 0.95
C GLU A 42 1.72 6.85 0.51
N GLU A 43 2.11 7.78 1.38
CA GLU A 43 3.17 8.75 1.08
C GLU A 43 4.49 8.06 0.70
N ARG A 44 4.87 7.03 1.46
CA ARG A 44 6.11 6.28 1.21
C ARG A 44 6.08 5.58 -0.16
N GLY A 45 5.01 4.84 -0.46
CA GLY A 45 4.91 4.13 -1.73
C GLY A 45 4.79 5.07 -2.92
N LYS A 46 4.04 6.16 -2.78
CA LYS A 46 3.93 7.20 -3.80
C LYS A 46 5.28 7.85 -4.10
N ALA A 47 6.06 8.19 -3.07
CA ALA A 47 7.40 8.77 -3.23
C ALA A 47 8.35 7.81 -3.97
N ILE A 48 8.29 6.51 -3.64
CA ILE A 48 9.07 5.48 -4.33
C ILE A 48 8.67 5.39 -5.81
N LYS A 49 7.38 5.29 -6.12
CA LYS A 49 6.89 5.22 -7.50
C LYS A 49 7.26 6.44 -8.33
N ILE A 50 7.07 7.64 -7.77
CA ILE A 50 7.46 8.89 -8.45
C ILE A 50 8.95 8.88 -8.76
N THR A 51 9.78 8.46 -7.79
CA THR A 51 11.23 8.39 -7.99
C THR A 51 11.62 7.38 -9.08
N LEU A 52 10.99 6.21 -9.10
CA LEU A 52 11.17 5.22 -10.17
C LEU A 52 10.75 5.79 -11.52
N LEU A 53 9.59 6.46 -11.61
CA LEU A 53 9.12 7.08 -12.86
C LEU A 53 10.07 8.15 -13.38
N LEU A 54 10.62 8.99 -12.50
CA LEU A 54 11.66 9.97 -12.88
C LEU A 54 12.91 9.28 -13.44
N GLN A 55 13.33 8.17 -12.83
CA GLN A 55 14.48 7.39 -13.30
C GLN A 55 14.20 6.71 -14.64
N LEU A 56 13.00 6.15 -14.83
CA LEU A 56 12.56 5.56 -16.09
C LEU A 56 12.53 6.61 -17.20
N ASP A 57 11.90 7.76 -16.96
CA ASP A 57 11.84 8.88 -17.91
C ASP A 57 13.25 9.36 -18.29
N TYR A 58 14.16 9.46 -17.32
CA TYR A 58 15.56 9.78 -17.56
C TYR A 58 16.26 8.75 -18.46
N ILE A 59 16.20 7.45 -18.16
CA ILE A 59 16.89 6.43 -18.97
C ILE A 59 16.30 6.29 -20.38
N ILE A 60 15.00 6.55 -20.56
CA ILE A 60 14.37 6.61 -21.88
C ILE A 60 14.95 7.77 -22.68
N LYS A 61 14.98 8.98 -22.11
CA LYS A 61 15.51 10.20 -22.77
C LYS A 61 17.00 10.11 -23.09
N GLU A 62 17.76 9.39 -22.26
CA GLU A 62 19.18 9.12 -22.48
C GLU A 62 19.44 7.97 -23.46
N HIS A 63 18.40 7.40 -24.09
CA HIS A 63 18.50 6.28 -25.03
C HIS A 63 19.22 5.04 -24.43
N LYS A 64 19.04 4.81 -23.13
CA LYS A 64 19.63 3.68 -22.39
C LYS A 64 18.74 2.43 -22.36
N ILE A 65 17.58 2.49 -23.02
CA ILE A 65 16.65 1.36 -23.19
C ILE A 65 16.57 1.04 -24.68
N ASN A 66 16.74 -0.24 -25.00
CA ASN A 66 16.69 -0.73 -26.38
C ASN A 66 15.25 -0.93 -26.88
N ASP A 67 14.37 -1.48 -26.03
CA ASP A 67 12.96 -1.70 -26.35
C ASP A 67 12.06 -1.12 -25.24
N LEU A 68 11.32 -0.07 -25.58
CA LEU A 68 10.38 0.57 -24.65
C LEU A 68 9.26 -0.38 -24.22
N ASN A 69 8.92 -1.40 -25.03
CA ASN A 69 7.87 -2.35 -24.66
C ASN A 69 8.21 -3.14 -23.38
N GLU A 70 9.49 -3.26 -23.02
CA GLU A 70 9.93 -3.86 -21.76
C GLU A 70 9.39 -3.13 -20.52
N LEU A 71 9.00 -1.86 -20.65
CA LEU A 71 8.49 -1.05 -19.54
C LEU A 71 6.97 -1.12 -19.35
N LYS A 72 6.21 -1.63 -20.32
CA LYS A 72 4.74 -1.58 -20.26
C LYS A 72 4.18 -2.24 -19.01
N GLU A 73 4.60 -3.47 -18.75
CA GLU A 73 4.17 -4.25 -17.58
C GLU A 73 4.53 -3.56 -16.27
N LEU A 74 5.73 -2.97 -16.19
CA LEU A 74 6.17 -2.21 -15.03
C LEU A 74 5.29 -0.96 -14.81
N LEU A 75 4.98 -0.21 -15.87
CA LEU A 75 4.14 0.98 -15.78
C LEU A 75 2.70 0.63 -15.37
N PHE A 76 2.12 -0.44 -15.92
CA PHE A 76 0.81 -0.92 -15.48
C PHE A 76 0.80 -1.32 -14.01
N ASN A 77 1.89 -1.95 -13.53
CA ASN A 77 2.01 -2.36 -12.14
C ASN A 77 2.32 -1.20 -11.17
N ILE A 78 2.98 -0.13 -11.64
CA ILE A 78 3.11 1.13 -10.90
C ILE A 78 1.72 1.76 -10.70
N GLY A 79 0.79 1.60 -11.64
CA GLY A 79 -0.59 2.08 -11.49
C GLY A 79 -0.77 3.53 -11.90
N GLU A 80 -1.73 4.23 -11.29
CA GLU A 80 -2.17 5.57 -11.76
C GLU A 80 -1.04 6.59 -11.85
N GLU A 81 -0.02 6.49 -11.00
CA GLU A 81 1.15 7.37 -11.02
C GLU A 81 1.89 7.30 -12.36
N ALA A 82 1.91 6.13 -13.01
CA ALA A 82 2.58 5.89 -14.28
C ALA A 82 1.77 6.33 -15.49
N LYS A 83 0.49 6.67 -15.34
CA LYS A 83 -0.41 6.96 -16.46
C LYS A 83 0.12 8.06 -17.37
N GLY A 84 0.65 9.14 -16.78
CA GLY A 84 1.24 10.25 -17.55
C GLY A 84 2.48 9.83 -18.35
N THR A 85 3.40 9.10 -17.71
CA THR A 85 4.59 8.55 -18.38
C THR A 85 4.21 7.55 -19.48
N PHE A 86 3.21 6.70 -19.25
CA PHE A 86 2.74 5.75 -20.25
C PHE A 86 2.18 6.45 -21.48
N SER A 87 1.27 7.41 -21.30
CA SER A 87 0.69 8.16 -22.42
C SER A 87 1.71 8.99 -23.21
N LEU A 88 2.85 9.34 -22.60
CA LEU A 88 3.93 10.04 -23.29
C LEU A 88 4.67 9.14 -24.29
N TYR A 89 4.86 7.86 -23.96
CA TYR A 89 5.73 6.94 -24.70
C TYR A 89 4.99 5.88 -25.50
N PHE A 90 3.72 5.61 -25.20
CA PHE A 90 2.92 4.58 -25.87
C PHE A 90 1.64 5.18 -26.44
N ASN A 91 1.33 4.81 -27.69
CA ASN A 91 0.08 5.20 -28.36
C ASN A 91 -1.03 4.16 -28.11
N GLU A 92 -1.21 3.79 -26.84
CA GLU A 92 -2.17 2.78 -26.37
C GLU A 92 -2.91 3.31 -25.13
N GLU A 93 -4.05 2.71 -24.80
CA GLU A 93 -4.75 3.04 -23.57
C GLU A 93 -4.05 2.42 -22.35
N PHE A 94 -3.94 3.19 -21.27
CA PHE A 94 -3.37 2.73 -20.02
C PHE A 94 -4.28 1.68 -19.37
N GLN A 95 -3.74 0.49 -19.12
CA GLN A 95 -4.48 -0.60 -18.49
C GLN A 95 -4.36 -0.52 -16.98
N ARG A 96 -5.49 -0.30 -16.31
CA ARG A 96 -5.58 -0.33 -14.85
C ARG A 96 -5.54 -1.77 -14.35
N ARG A 97 -4.77 -2.00 -13.29
CA ARG A 97 -4.67 -3.30 -12.61
C ARG A 97 -4.99 -3.13 -11.14
N ASP A 98 -5.80 -4.04 -10.62
CA ASP A 98 -6.06 -4.07 -9.19
C ASP A 98 -4.78 -4.44 -8.44
N CYS A 99 -4.61 -3.85 -7.27
CA CYS A 99 -3.47 -4.15 -6.43
C CYS A 99 -3.48 -5.64 -6.04
N TYR A 100 -2.37 -6.34 -6.27
CA TYR A 100 -2.20 -7.75 -5.98
C TYR A 100 -2.55 -8.11 -4.52
N LEU A 101 -2.22 -7.22 -3.58
CA LEU A 101 -2.41 -7.49 -2.16
C LEU A 101 -3.78 -7.10 -1.61
N CYS A 102 -4.33 -5.94 -2.02
CA CYS A 102 -5.58 -5.44 -1.44
C CYS A 102 -6.76 -5.42 -2.40
N GLY A 103 -6.57 -5.79 -3.67
CA GLY A 103 -7.61 -5.71 -4.69
C GLY A 103 -8.20 -4.31 -4.88
N GLY A 104 -7.48 -3.26 -4.52
CA GLY A 104 -7.99 -1.88 -4.53
C GLY A 104 -8.91 -1.51 -3.36
N GLN A 105 -9.16 -2.41 -2.41
CA GLN A 105 -10.17 -2.21 -1.36
C GLN A 105 -9.67 -1.56 -0.07
N LEU A 106 -8.36 -1.26 0.04
CA LEU A 106 -7.76 -0.85 1.31
C LEU A 106 -8.38 0.42 1.92
N GLU A 107 -8.65 1.44 1.09
CA GLU A 107 -9.27 2.68 1.58
C GLU A 107 -10.75 2.46 1.94
N GLU A 108 -11.43 1.59 1.22
CA GLU A 108 -12.79 1.16 1.54
C GLU A 108 -12.83 0.42 2.89
N TRP A 109 -11.86 -0.45 3.18
CA TRP A 109 -11.73 -1.11 4.50
C TRP A 109 -11.55 -0.09 5.63
N LYS A 110 -10.67 0.90 5.43
CA LYS A 110 -10.41 1.96 6.41
C LYS A 110 -11.66 2.81 6.65
N ASN A 111 -12.37 3.19 5.60
CA ASN A 111 -13.54 4.04 5.72
C ASN A 111 -14.75 3.33 6.33
N ASP A 112 -15.02 2.08 5.92
CA ASP A 112 -16.10 1.29 6.51
C ASP A 112 -15.85 1.03 8.00
N PHE A 113 -14.63 0.63 8.37
CA PHE A 113 -14.27 0.41 9.77
C PHE A 113 -14.38 1.70 10.60
N TYR A 114 -13.90 2.83 10.07
CA TYR A 114 -14.02 4.12 10.74
C TYR A 114 -15.48 4.49 11.01
N SER A 115 -16.34 4.44 9.98
CA SER A 115 -17.75 4.80 10.09
C SER A 115 -18.49 3.92 11.10
N LYS A 116 -18.36 2.60 10.97
CA LYS A 116 -19.00 1.63 11.90
C LYS A 116 -18.52 1.82 13.34
N SER A 117 -17.22 2.06 13.54
CA SER A 117 -16.66 2.31 14.88
C SER A 117 -17.21 3.60 15.48
N LEU A 118 -17.24 4.68 14.70
CA LEU A 118 -17.74 5.98 15.16
C LEU A 118 -19.21 5.91 15.57
N ASP A 119 -20.02 5.21 14.79
CA ASP A 119 -21.43 5.00 15.09
C ASP A 119 -21.61 4.17 16.37
N LEU A 120 -20.88 3.06 16.51
CA LEU A 120 -20.91 2.22 17.72
C LEU A 120 -20.54 3.03 18.97
N ILE A 121 -19.46 3.81 18.89
CA ILE A 121 -18.96 4.63 20.01
C ILE A 121 -20.02 5.65 20.44
N LYS A 122 -20.62 6.36 19.49
CA LYS A 122 -21.62 7.40 19.79
C LYS A 122 -22.93 6.83 20.30
N LEU A 123 -23.45 5.78 19.64
CA LEU A 123 -24.76 5.22 19.96
C LEU A 123 -24.76 4.47 21.29
N GLN A 124 -23.67 3.77 21.60
CA GLN A 124 -23.55 2.99 22.83
C GLN A 124 -22.85 3.75 23.96
N GLY A 125 -22.36 4.97 23.69
CA GLY A 125 -21.67 5.79 24.69
C GLY A 125 -20.36 5.15 25.18
N ILE A 126 -19.64 4.46 24.30
CA ILE A 126 -18.39 3.77 24.64
C ILE A 126 -17.31 4.81 24.97
N LYS A 127 -16.70 4.69 26.15
CA LYS A 127 -15.70 5.66 26.64
C LYS A 127 -14.25 5.18 26.50
N SER A 128 -14.01 3.87 26.56
CA SER A 128 -12.68 3.27 26.52
C SER A 128 -12.71 2.04 25.63
N PHE A 129 -11.96 2.08 24.52
CA PHE A 129 -11.95 0.99 23.55
C PHE A 129 -10.60 0.81 22.88
N ILE A 130 -10.37 -0.38 22.34
CA ILE A 130 -9.26 -0.67 21.42
C ILE A 130 -9.83 -1.15 20.08
N LEU A 131 -9.03 -1.04 19.03
CA LEU A 131 -9.39 -1.50 17.69
C LEU A 131 -8.74 -2.85 17.39
N GLY A 132 -9.56 -3.81 16.97
CA GLY A 132 -9.15 -5.10 16.43
C GLY A 132 -9.42 -5.16 14.93
N VAL A 133 -8.54 -5.83 14.18
CA VAL A 133 -8.80 -6.16 12.78
C VAL A 133 -8.52 -7.64 12.56
N LYS A 134 -9.45 -8.33 11.89
CA LYS A 134 -9.34 -9.71 11.46
C LYS A 134 -9.35 -9.75 9.94
N LEU A 135 -8.28 -10.31 9.37
CA LEU A 135 -8.17 -10.54 7.93
C LEU A 135 -8.91 -11.84 7.56
N SER A 136 -9.42 -11.92 6.33
CA SER A 136 -9.89 -13.18 5.76
C SER A 136 -8.72 -14.16 5.58
N GLU A 137 -9.00 -15.47 5.59
CA GLU A 137 -7.95 -16.49 5.41
C GLU A 137 -7.23 -16.34 4.06
N THR A 138 -7.97 -15.98 3.00
CA THR A 138 -7.39 -15.69 1.68
C THR A 138 -6.39 -14.53 1.74
N LEU A 139 -6.77 -13.41 2.38
CA LEU A 139 -5.89 -12.24 2.47
C LEU A 139 -4.66 -12.51 3.35
N LYS A 140 -4.82 -13.28 4.44
CA LYS A 140 -3.69 -13.74 5.25
C LYS A 140 -2.70 -14.57 4.44
N ALA A 141 -3.20 -15.53 3.66
CA ALA A 141 -2.35 -16.39 2.83
C ALA A 141 -1.61 -15.59 1.74
N ILE A 142 -2.32 -14.69 1.03
CA ILE A 142 -1.72 -13.81 0.02
C ILE A 142 -0.61 -12.95 0.65
N GLU A 143 -0.89 -12.30 1.78
CA GLU A 143 0.07 -11.46 2.48
C GLU A 143 1.28 -12.24 2.96
N HIS A 144 1.07 -13.42 3.58
CA HIS A 144 2.13 -14.29 4.06
C HIS A 144 3.09 -14.72 2.93
N ASN A 145 2.53 -15.29 1.86
CA ASN A 145 3.33 -15.77 0.73
C ASN A 145 4.10 -14.61 0.08
N PHE A 146 3.46 -13.45 -0.08
CA PHE A 146 4.12 -12.28 -0.64
C PHE A 146 5.32 -11.81 0.21
N ILE A 147 5.21 -11.83 1.54
CA ILE A 147 6.31 -11.44 2.43
C ILE A 147 7.46 -12.44 2.33
N GLU A 148 7.17 -13.74 2.38
CA GLU A 148 8.18 -14.80 2.37
C GLU A 148 8.92 -14.86 1.04
N GLU A 149 8.19 -14.94 -0.08
CA GLU A 149 8.76 -15.05 -1.42
C GLU A 149 9.64 -13.85 -1.79
N ASN A 150 9.35 -12.68 -1.22
CA ASN A 150 10.07 -11.45 -1.52
C ASN A 150 11.02 -11.01 -0.39
N GLY A 151 11.13 -11.75 0.72
CA GLY A 151 12.07 -11.45 1.82
C GLY A 151 11.87 -10.08 2.47
N LEU A 152 10.62 -9.70 2.77
CA LEU A 152 10.28 -8.33 3.20
C LEU A 152 10.43 -8.11 4.72
N MET A 153 11.64 -7.78 5.17
CA MET A 153 11.96 -7.58 6.60
C MET A 153 11.28 -6.35 7.24
N TYR A 154 11.02 -5.31 6.44
CA TYR A 154 10.48 -4.02 6.91
C TYR A 154 8.97 -3.89 6.73
N TYR A 155 8.30 -5.00 6.42
CA TYR A 155 6.88 -5.03 6.13
C TYR A 155 6.01 -4.72 7.35
N GLU A 156 4.93 -3.95 7.15
CA GLU A 156 3.80 -3.81 8.08
C GLU A 156 2.58 -4.55 7.52
N SER A 157 1.87 -5.32 8.34
CA SER A 157 0.67 -6.05 7.90
C SER A 157 -0.50 -5.12 7.55
N VAL A 158 -1.34 -5.54 6.60
CA VAL A 158 -2.60 -4.85 6.26
C VAL A 158 -3.44 -4.62 7.51
N LYS A 159 -3.51 -5.63 8.39
CA LYS A 159 -4.20 -5.54 9.68
C LYS A 159 -3.72 -4.33 10.50
N ASN A 160 -2.41 -4.17 10.62
CA ASN A 160 -1.81 -3.13 11.43
C ASN A 160 -1.97 -1.75 10.80
N GLU A 161 -1.83 -1.65 9.48
CA GLU A 161 -2.05 -0.38 8.78
C GLU A 161 -3.50 0.09 8.94
N VAL A 162 -4.49 -0.78 8.69
CA VAL A 162 -5.91 -0.44 8.83
C VAL A 162 -6.22 -0.01 10.27
N LYS A 163 -5.79 -0.79 11.27
CA LYS A 163 -5.96 -0.47 12.68
C LYS A 163 -5.35 0.89 13.05
N ARG A 164 -4.12 1.15 12.61
CA ARG A 164 -3.38 2.38 12.91
C ARG A 164 -4.03 3.61 12.28
N GLU A 165 -4.40 3.53 11.01
CA GLU A 165 -5.00 4.66 10.29
C GLU A 165 -6.41 4.99 10.78
N VAL A 166 -7.24 3.98 11.06
CA VAL A 166 -8.57 4.19 11.65
C VAL A 166 -8.46 4.74 13.08
N GLY A 167 -7.51 4.25 13.87
CA GLY A 167 -7.23 4.80 15.20
C GLY A 167 -6.87 6.28 15.18
N LYS A 168 -6.03 6.71 14.23
CA LYS A 168 -5.73 8.14 14.02
C LYS A 168 -6.97 8.94 13.63
N LYS A 169 -7.77 8.45 12.67
CA LYS A 169 -9.02 9.10 12.24
C LYS A 169 -9.98 9.29 13.42
N LEU A 170 -10.17 8.27 14.26
CA LEU A 170 -11.01 8.36 15.47
C LEU A 170 -10.44 9.31 16.52
N ALA A 171 -9.13 9.31 16.75
CA ALA A 171 -8.49 10.25 17.68
C ALA A 171 -8.69 11.70 17.24
N THR A 172 -8.53 12.00 15.94
CA THR A 172 -8.83 13.34 15.38
C THR A 172 -10.31 13.71 15.55
N ALA A 173 -11.22 12.73 15.50
CA ALA A 173 -12.65 12.94 15.75
C ALA A 173 -13.01 13.08 17.25
N GLY A 174 -12.03 13.06 18.17
CA GLY A 174 -12.23 13.21 19.61
C GLY A 174 -12.42 11.90 20.38
N PHE A 175 -12.20 10.75 19.73
CA PHE A 175 -12.36 9.41 20.32
C PHE A 175 -11.03 8.64 20.24
N PRO A 176 -10.01 8.99 21.04
CA PRO A 176 -8.73 8.28 21.02
C PRO A 176 -8.87 6.85 21.56
N PRO A 177 -8.36 5.83 20.86
CA PRO A 177 -8.32 4.46 21.39
C PRO A 177 -7.43 4.35 22.65
N ASN A 178 -7.83 3.53 23.62
CA ASN A 178 -7.09 3.19 24.83
C ASN A 178 -6.36 1.85 24.65
N MET A 179 -5.02 1.89 24.68
CA MET A 179 -4.17 0.72 24.43
C MET A 179 -3.79 -0.06 25.70
N GLU A 180 -3.97 0.53 26.88
CA GLU A 180 -3.50 -0.06 28.15
C GLU A 180 -4.57 -0.90 28.83
N ASN A 181 -5.76 -0.34 29.00
CA ASN A 181 -6.86 -1.01 29.68
C ASN A 181 -8.22 -0.61 29.05
N PRO A 182 -8.53 -1.12 27.84
CA PRO A 182 -9.80 -0.86 27.18
C PRO A 182 -10.95 -1.63 27.83
N ASP A 183 -12.14 -1.03 27.89
CA ASP A 183 -13.35 -1.74 28.34
C ASP A 183 -13.93 -2.61 27.22
N VAL A 184 -13.72 -2.21 25.97
CA VAL A 184 -14.28 -2.85 24.77
C VAL A 184 -13.22 -2.99 23.68
N GLU A 185 -13.20 -4.14 23.00
CA GLU A 185 -12.51 -4.27 21.70
C GLU A 185 -13.53 -4.16 20.56
N ILE A 186 -13.35 -3.17 19.68
CA ILE A 186 -14.13 -3.06 18.44
C ILE A 186 -13.39 -3.85 17.37
N LEU A 187 -13.88 -5.05 17.08
CA LEU A 187 -13.29 -5.95 16.10
C LEU A 187 -13.92 -5.76 14.72
N TYR A 188 -13.08 -5.48 13.72
CA TYR A 188 -13.48 -5.41 12.32
C TYR A 188 -13.00 -6.63 11.54
N ASP A 189 -13.93 -7.43 11.04
CA ASP A 189 -13.63 -8.60 10.20
C ASP A 189 -13.75 -8.21 8.72
N ILE A 190 -12.62 -8.14 8.02
CA ILE A 190 -12.58 -7.77 6.59
C ILE A 190 -13.32 -8.79 5.72
N GLY A 191 -13.41 -10.05 6.15
CA GLY A 191 -14.05 -11.11 5.37
C GLY A 191 -15.57 -11.09 5.42
N SER A 192 -16.15 -10.60 6.53
CA SER A 192 -17.60 -10.56 6.73
C SER A 192 -18.20 -9.16 6.83
N ARG A 193 -17.35 -8.14 6.95
CA ARG A 193 -17.61 -6.70 7.11
C ARG A 193 -18.90 -6.30 7.83
#